data_AF-A0A661R3J6-F1
#
_entry.id   AF-A0A661R3J6-F1
#
_cell.length_a   1.000
_cell.length_b   1.000
_cell.length_c   1.000
_cell.angle_alpha   90.00
_cell.angle_beta   90.00
_cell.angle_gamma   90.00
#
_symmetry.space_group_name_H-M   'P 1'
#
loop_
_entity.id
_entity.type
_entity.pdbx_description
1 polymer ?
#
loop_
_entity_poly.entity_id
_entity_poly.type
_entity_poly.pdbx_seq_one_letter_code
_entity_poly.pdbx_strand_id
1 'polypeptide(L)'
;MASSIIECASNPFKILADKIGISPDSKARILPDDRYPNDTERLKSSRLKNSQEFAYGVKIHKISGLKDEKFLLICGMRDLFEDIGSHPLLNYGSVETYQYPSIFLRTLKDSSINFNITADDESLKENFFGQFEDSKYVGHDFEEVRECFEGFAVFLLDDDSILWDVSNKTLFCLILIGSKIKHLSHSGELLSLIESKIIEYSEVLPLDNLTMTLTSHHWEHAFFESYRVIEKLYSLPRALDLKNNLNLQNITAAEIAYRCNKDLGWRRIERDSIERLFRLVPINIIGGQNFFNTNIVNKYVKLSRTVRVMDNGAERILEENISDKDKMANIAFFIYAVRNQLVHYFEFKEDSEYLITDKDFKMLVTVIWKIIFFLYKEFKDELKFSKVAS
;
A
#
# COMPACT_ATOMS: atom_id res chain seq x y z
N MET A 1 23.48 11.59 20.26
CA MET A 1 24.96 11.52 20.20
C MET A 1 25.34 10.62 19.04
N ALA A 2 26.42 10.92 18.31
CA ALA A 2 26.87 10.02 17.25
C ALA A 2 27.47 8.77 17.91
N SER A 3 26.81 7.62 17.73
CA SER A 3 27.33 6.31 18.17
C SER A 3 28.73 6.09 17.60
N SER A 4 29.65 5.58 18.42
CA SER A 4 30.99 5.23 17.93
C SER A 4 30.91 4.02 16.98
N ILE A 5 31.88 3.85 16.09
CA ILE A 5 31.95 2.66 15.21
C ILE A 5 31.97 1.37 16.02
N ILE A 6 32.77 1.37 17.09
CA ILE A 6 32.89 0.22 17.99
C ILE A 6 31.52 -0.12 18.56
N GLU A 7 30.78 0.89 19.01
CA GLU A 7 29.44 0.71 19.57
C GLU A 7 28.45 0.17 18.53
N CYS A 8 28.49 0.65 17.27
CA CYS A 8 27.68 0.09 16.19
C CYS A 8 28.04 -1.36 15.89
N ALA A 9 29.33 -1.69 15.82
CA ALA A 9 29.81 -3.04 15.51
C ALA A 9 29.57 -4.03 16.66
N SER A 10 29.52 -3.57 17.92
CA SER A 10 29.22 -4.41 19.08
C SER A 10 27.72 -4.56 19.35
N ASN A 11 26.89 -3.66 18.82
CA ASN A 11 25.45 -3.63 19.09
C ASN A 11 24.70 -4.93 18.69
N PRO A 12 25.02 -5.61 17.57
CA PRO A 12 24.39 -6.89 17.26
C PRO A 12 24.59 -7.91 18.39
N PHE A 13 25.80 -8.05 18.92
CA PHE A 13 26.08 -8.99 20.01
C PHE A 13 25.36 -8.61 21.30
N LYS A 14 25.17 -7.32 21.56
CA LYS A 14 24.32 -6.88 22.67
C LYS A 14 22.88 -7.37 22.49
N ILE A 15 22.31 -7.17 21.31
CA ILE A 15 20.94 -7.63 21.00
C ILE A 15 20.83 -9.17 21.14
N LEU A 16 21.81 -9.91 20.62
CA LEU A 16 21.86 -11.37 20.73
C LEU A 16 22.07 -11.86 22.18
N ALA A 17 22.89 -11.16 22.97
CA ALA A 17 23.13 -11.48 24.38
C ALA A 17 21.88 -11.22 25.24
N ASP A 18 21.22 -10.07 25.01
CA ASP A 18 19.98 -9.69 25.69
C ASP A 18 18.88 -10.74 25.43
N LYS A 19 18.82 -11.30 24.21
CA LYS A 19 17.87 -12.36 23.84
C LYS A 19 18.01 -13.64 24.66
N ILE A 20 19.24 -14.06 24.97
CA ILE A 20 19.51 -15.29 25.74
C ILE A 20 19.80 -15.03 27.23
N GLY A 21 19.64 -13.78 27.68
CA GLY A 21 19.75 -13.40 29.09
C GLY A 21 21.18 -13.40 29.65
N ILE A 22 22.19 -13.11 28.83
CA ILE A 22 23.59 -13.01 29.28
C ILE A 22 24.14 -11.60 29.08
N SER A 23 25.26 -11.30 29.74
CA SER A 23 25.98 -10.04 29.49
C SER A 23 26.79 -10.14 28.20
N PRO A 24 26.76 -9.14 27.31
CA PRO A 24 27.59 -9.15 26.12
C PRO A 24 29.07 -9.09 26.49
N ASP A 25 29.89 -9.92 25.86
CA ASP A 25 31.35 -9.86 26.04
C ASP A 25 31.90 -8.63 25.30
N SER A 26 32.74 -7.85 25.99
CA SER A 26 33.46 -6.71 25.42
C SER A 26 34.37 -7.06 24.23
N LYS A 27 34.73 -8.34 24.06
CA LYS A 27 35.54 -8.85 22.96
C LYS A 27 34.73 -9.12 21.68
N ALA A 28 33.41 -9.24 21.79
CA ALA A 28 32.54 -9.59 20.67
C ALA A 28 32.57 -8.48 19.60
N ARG A 29 33.02 -8.83 18.40
CA ARG A 29 33.17 -7.87 17.29
C ARG A 29 33.00 -8.54 15.94
N ILE A 30 32.53 -7.77 14.96
CA ILE A 30 32.51 -8.14 13.56
C ILE A 30 33.88 -7.82 12.96
N LEU A 31 34.44 -8.76 12.17
CA LEU A 31 35.68 -8.54 11.46
C LEU A 31 35.49 -7.53 10.31
N PRO A 32 36.47 -6.62 10.08
CA PRO A 32 36.53 -5.89 8.84
C PRO A 32 36.60 -6.86 7.66
N ASP A 33 35.88 -6.55 6.60
CA ASP A 33 35.78 -7.40 5.43
C ASP A 33 36.11 -6.59 4.18
N ASP A 34 37.17 -7.00 3.49
CA ASP A 34 37.69 -6.34 2.29
C ASP A 34 36.70 -6.40 1.12
N ARG A 35 35.68 -7.27 1.17
CA ARG A 35 34.56 -7.29 0.21
C ARG A 35 33.77 -5.98 0.21
N TYR A 36 33.84 -5.19 1.28
CA TYR A 36 33.04 -3.97 1.48
C TYR A 36 33.93 -2.73 1.63
N PRO A 37 34.48 -2.20 0.53
CA PRO A 37 35.34 -1.03 0.59
C PRO A 37 34.59 0.19 1.15
N ASN A 38 35.31 1.00 1.92
CA ASN A 38 34.79 2.20 2.59
C ASN A 38 33.68 1.95 3.62
N ASP A 39 33.39 0.70 4.01
CA ASP A 39 32.27 0.41 4.93
C ASP A 39 32.46 1.10 6.30
N THR A 40 33.70 1.23 6.77
CA THR A 40 34.01 2.01 7.99
C THR A 40 33.67 3.49 7.83
N GLU A 41 33.98 4.11 6.69
CA GLU A 41 33.64 5.51 6.41
C GLU A 41 32.14 5.70 6.22
N ARG A 42 31.49 4.74 5.56
CA ARG A 42 30.04 4.68 5.41
C ARG A 42 29.38 4.57 6.79
N LEU A 43 29.81 3.68 7.67
CA LEU A 43 29.28 3.57 9.03
C LEU A 43 29.41 4.87 9.85
N LYS A 44 30.54 5.58 9.71
CA LYS A 44 30.76 6.89 10.35
C LYS A 44 29.82 7.97 9.84
N SER A 45 29.53 7.98 8.54
CA SER A 45 28.72 9.01 7.87
C SER A 45 27.23 8.69 7.87
N SER A 46 26.86 7.41 7.93
CA SER A 46 25.49 6.93 7.86
C SER A 46 24.62 7.48 9.00
N ARG A 47 23.41 7.94 8.67
CA ARG A 47 22.42 8.45 9.61
C ARG A 47 21.06 7.88 9.27
N LEU A 48 20.42 7.25 10.25
CA LEU A 48 19.01 6.88 10.13
C LEU A 48 18.17 8.15 10.09
N LYS A 49 17.42 8.34 9.00
CA LYS A 49 16.56 9.52 8.78
C LYS A 49 15.13 9.23 9.15
N ASN A 50 14.65 8.04 8.82
CA ASN A 50 13.30 7.62 9.12
C ASN A 50 13.24 6.10 9.29
N SER A 51 12.34 5.63 10.14
CA SER A 51 12.14 4.22 10.42
C SER A 51 10.68 3.99 10.78
N GLN A 52 10.06 2.98 10.17
CA GLN A 52 8.68 2.61 10.46
C GLN A 52 8.46 1.12 10.30
N GLU A 53 7.71 0.53 11.22
CA GLU A 53 7.23 -0.86 11.15
C GLU A 53 5.78 -0.87 10.65
N PHE A 54 5.49 -1.87 9.82
CA PHE A 54 4.19 -2.10 9.20
C PHE A 54 3.69 -3.51 9.55
N ALA A 55 2.51 -3.85 9.02
CA ALA A 55 1.96 -5.19 9.15
C ALA A 55 2.93 -6.26 8.60
N TYR A 56 2.76 -7.49 9.08
CA TYR A 56 3.60 -8.65 8.70
C TYR A 56 5.08 -8.52 9.13
N GLY A 57 5.38 -7.63 10.08
CA GLY A 57 6.75 -7.41 10.56
C GLY A 57 7.65 -6.68 9.58
N VAL A 58 7.11 -6.13 8.49
CA VAL A 58 7.88 -5.39 7.50
C VAL A 58 8.34 -4.06 8.08
N LYS A 59 9.65 -3.82 8.04
CA LYS A 59 10.27 -2.59 8.57
C LYS A 59 10.96 -1.87 7.44
N ILE A 60 10.76 -0.55 7.35
CA ILE A 60 11.36 0.29 6.32
C ILE A 60 12.20 1.36 7.01
N HIS A 61 13.47 1.43 6.61
CA HIS A 61 14.44 2.37 7.15
C HIS A 61 15.05 3.20 6.01
N LYS A 62 15.01 4.52 6.14
CA LYS A 62 15.67 5.47 5.24
C LYS A 62 16.96 5.94 5.87
N ILE A 63 18.07 5.75 5.18
CA ILE A 63 19.41 5.99 5.72
C ILE A 63 20.19 6.85 4.73
N SER A 64 20.76 7.96 5.18
CA SER A 64 21.70 8.74 4.36
C SER A 64 23.11 8.32 4.72
N GLY A 65 23.96 8.04 3.74
CA GLY A 65 25.32 7.53 3.90
C GLY A 65 26.43 8.51 3.55
N LEU A 66 27.51 7.97 3.01
CA LEU A 66 28.70 8.71 2.60
C LEU A 66 28.39 9.54 1.36
N LYS A 67 28.85 10.80 1.28
CA LYS A 67 28.62 11.68 0.12
C LYS A 67 27.14 11.77 -0.29
N ASP A 68 26.25 11.88 0.69
CA ASP A 68 24.80 11.98 0.48
C ASP A 68 24.15 10.77 -0.21
N GLU A 69 24.82 9.61 -0.25
CA GLU A 69 24.21 8.33 -0.65
C GLU A 69 22.89 8.11 0.09
N LYS A 70 21.88 7.60 -0.59
CA LYS A 70 20.55 7.34 -0.01
C LYS A 70 20.25 5.86 -0.07
N PHE A 71 19.87 5.28 1.06
CA PHE A 71 19.58 3.86 1.19
C PHE A 71 18.17 3.63 1.72
N LEU A 72 17.50 2.62 1.19
CA LEU A 72 16.35 1.97 1.79
C LEU A 72 16.76 0.60 2.31
N LEU A 73 16.68 0.39 3.62
CA LEU A 73 16.77 -0.95 4.20
C LEU A 73 15.35 -1.43 4.51
N ILE A 74 14.99 -2.60 3.97
CA ILE A 74 13.71 -3.25 4.21
C ILE A 74 13.98 -4.55 4.95
N CYS A 75 13.37 -4.74 6.11
CA CYS A 75 13.53 -5.93 6.94
C CYS A 75 12.20 -6.67 7.13
N GLY A 76 12.29 -7.93 7.53
CA GLY A 76 11.19 -8.60 8.22
C GLY A 76 10.48 -9.71 7.48
N MET A 77 10.86 -10.03 6.23
CA MET A 77 10.37 -11.25 5.58
C MET A 77 11.42 -11.83 4.63
N ARG A 78 11.85 -13.06 4.91
CA ARG A 78 12.80 -13.81 4.06
C ARG A 78 12.22 -14.07 2.66
N ASP A 79 10.91 -14.32 2.59
CA ASP A 79 10.21 -14.72 1.37
C ASP A 79 9.76 -13.55 0.48
N LEU A 80 9.88 -12.30 0.97
CA LEU A 80 9.63 -11.09 0.20
C LEU A 80 10.59 -10.95 -0.99
N PHE A 81 11.76 -11.57 -0.86
CA PHE A 81 12.97 -11.23 -1.59
C PHE A 81 13.45 -12.37 -2.49
N GLU A 82 12.67 -13.43 -2.70
CA GLU A 82 13.13 -14.54 -3.57
C GLU A 82 13.24 -14.16 -5.05
N ASP A 83 12.60 -13.07 -5.50
CA ASP A 83 12.76 -12.52 -6.86
C ASP A 83 12.79 -10.99 -6.84
N ILE A 84 13.88 -10.41 -6.34
CA ILE A 84 14.03 -8.95 -6.27
C ILE A 84 14.28 -8.34 -7.64
N GLY A 85 14.79 -9.12 -8.60
CA GLY A 85 15.06 -8.67 -9.96
C GLY A 85 13.84 -8.13 -10.70
N SER A 86 12.62 -8.43 -10.22
CA SER A 86 11.36 -7.91 -10.75
C SER A 86 10.61 -6.97 -9.80
N HIS A 87 11.24 -6.54 -8.69
CA HIS A 87 10.56 -5.77 -7.66
C HIS A 87 10.22 -4.34 -8.14
N PRO A 88 8.99 -3.82 -7.88
CA PRO A 88 8.56 -2.49 -8.33
C PRO A 88 9.49 -1.33 -7.95
N LEU A 89 10.24 -1.46 -6.85
CA LEU A 89 11.20 -0.42 -6.43
C LEU A 89 12.30 -0.17 -7.48
N LEU A 90 12.70 -1.21 -8.24
CA LEU A 90 13.72 -1.08 -9.28
C LEU A 90 13.26 -0.15 -10.41
N ASN A 91 11.94 -0.03 -10.64
CA ASN A 91 11.36 0.86 -11.65
C ASN A 91 11.47 2.36 -11.27
N TYR A 92 11.96 2.69 -10.07
CA TYR A 92 12.02 4.05 -9.54
C TYR A 92 13.44 4.49 -9.14
N GLY A 93 14.45 4.07 -9.91
CA GLY A 93 15.84 4.50 -9.71
C GLY A 93 16.43 3.93 -8.43
N SER A 94 16.25 2.64 -8.20
CA SER A 94 16.91 1.94 -7.10
C SER A 94 17.65 0.72 -7.62
N VAL A 95 18.79 0.45 -7.01
CA VAL A 95 19.60 -0.72 -7.27
C VAL A 95 19.73 -1.48 -5.98
N GLU A 96 19.31 -2.74 -6.01
CA GLU A 96 19.55 -3.62 -4.88
C GLU A 96 21.06 -3.83 -4.67
N THR A 97 21.47 -3.79 -3.41
CA THR A 97 22.85 -4.00 -3.00
C THR A 97 22.90 -4.72 -1.66
N TYR A 98 23.51 -5.90 -1.61
CA TYR A 98 23.76 -6.59 -0.35
C TYR A 98 25.05 -6.13 0.35
N GLN A 99 25.71 -5.11 -0.21
CA GLN A 99 27.14 -4.92 -0.01
C GLN A 99 27.51 -4.03 1.19
N TYR A 100 26.56 -3.66 2.06
CA TYR A 100 26.83 -2.61 3.04
C TYR A 100 26.46 -3.04 4.47
N PRO A 101 27.33 -3.84 5.13
CA PRO A 101 27.20 -4.14 6.56
C PRO A 101 26.97 -2.88 7.40
N SER A 102 27.66 -1.79 7.08
CA SER A 102 27.49 -0.50 7.74
C SER A 102 26.04 -0.02 7.80
N ILE A 103 25.24 -0.24 6.76
CA ILE A 103 23.84 0.19 6.70
C ILE A 103 22.99 -0.61 7.67
N PHE A 104 23.19 -1.92 7.72
CA PHE A 104 22.53 -2.80 8.69
C PHE A 104 22.94 -2.48 10.13
N LEU A 105 24.26 -2.42 10.40
CA LEU A 105 24.80 -2.14 11.73
C LEU A 105 24.36 -0.78 12.25
N ARG A 106 24.35 0.23 11.38
CA ARG A 106 23.83 1.55 11.72
C ARG A 106 22.37 1.48 12.10
N THR A 107 21.58 0.73 11.35
CA THR A 107 20.14 0.61 11.62
C THR A 107 19.88 -0.12 12.92
N LEU A 108 20.53 -1.25 13.18
CA LEU A 108 20.41 -1.96 14.46
C LEU A 108 20.70 -1.04 15.66
N LYS A 109 21.65 -0.12 15.51
CA LYS A 109 22.05 0.78 16.59
C LYS A 109 21.10 1.97 16.77
N ASP A 110 20.70 2.60 15.68
CA ASP A 110 19.99 3.89 15.72
C ASP A 110 18.46 3.72 15.67
N SER A 111 17.97 2.55 15.22
CA SER A 111 16.54 2.25 15.16
C SER A 111 15.98 1.97 16.55
N SER A 112 14.78 2.51 16.83
CA SER A 112 13.97 2.10 17.99
C SER A 112 13.12 0.86 17.71
N ILE A 113 13.13 0.37 16.46
CA ILE A 113 12.38 -0.81 16.03
C ILE A 113 13.22 -2.05 16.30
N ASN A 114 12.61 -3.02 16.98
CA ASN A 114 13.25 -4.29 17.31
C ASN A 114 13.42 -5.15 16.07
N PHE A 115 14.59 -5.76 15.94
CA PHE A 115 14.85 -6.76 14.92
C PHE A 115 14.50 -8.14 15.45
N ASN A 116 13.86 -8.96 14.62
CA ASN A 116 13.59 -10.34 15.00
C ASN A 116 14.88 -11.16 14.91
N ILE A 117 15.13 -11.97 15.92
CA ILE A 117 16.27 -12.90 15.98
C ILE A 117 15.75 -14.27 15.54
N THR A 118 16.39 -14.83 14.50
CA THR A 118 16.02 -16.09 13.86
C THR A 118 16.82 -17.27 14.40
N ALA A 119 18.01 -17.03 14.95
CA ALA A 119 18.84 -18.05 15.58
C ALA A 119 18.23 -18.51 16.92
N ASP A 120 18.33 -19.81 17.20
CA ASP A 120 17.93 -20.40 18.46
C ASP A 120 18.97 -20.15 19.57
N ASP A 121 18.52 -20.27 20.82
CA ASP A 121 19.32 -19.94 21.99
C ASP A 121 20.56 -20.84 22.14
N GLU A 122 20.52 -22.09 21.68
CA GLU A 122 21.64 -23.04 21.77
C GLU A 122 22.70 -22.69 20.74
N SER A 123 22.30 -22.45 19.49
CA SER A 123 23.16 -21.96 18.42
C SER A 123 23.84 -20.65 18.80
N LEU A 124 23.12 -19.70 19.42
CA LEU A 124 23.74 -18.45 19.89
C LEU A 124 24.82 -18.71 20.96
N LYS A 125 24.54 -19.57 21.95
CA LYS A 125 25.51 -19.88 23.00
C LYS A 125 26.77 -20.55 22.44
N GLU A 126 26.60 -21.56 21.61
CA GLU A 126 27.71 -22.33 21.07
C GLU A 126 28.52 -21.54 20.04
N ASN A 127 27.82 -20.93 19.07
CA ASN A 127 28.47 -20.32 17.91
C ASN A 127 28.91 -18.88 18.15
N PHE A 128 28.24 -18.11 19.01
CA PHE A 128 28.58 -16.71 19.22
C PHE A 128 29.26 -16.45 20.56
N PHE A 129 28.74 -17.00 21.65
CA PHE A 129 29.18 -16.63 23.00
C PHE A 129 30.21 -17.57 23.63
N GLY A 130 30.31 -18.83 23.17
CA GLY A 130 31.29 -19.80 23.65
C GLY A 130 32.70 -19.60 23.07
N GLN A 131 32.80 -18.96 21.90
CA GLN A 131 34.08 -18.82 21.19
C GLN A 131 35.06 -17.82 21.83
N PHE A 132 34.59 -16.90 22.68
CA PHE A 132 35.42 -15.83 23.25
C PHE A 132 36.48 -16.30 24.25
N GLU A 133 36.33 -17.53 24.75
CA GLU A 133 37.31 -18.19 25.63
C GLU A 133 38.51 -18.74 24.86
N ASP A 134 38.38 -18.94 23.54
CA ASP A 134 39.50 -19.38 22.71
C ASP A 134 40.49 -18.24 22.48
N SER A 135 41.75 -18.47 22.84
CA SER A 135 42.89 -17.61 22.52
C SER A 135 43.04 -17.26 21.03
N LYS A 136 42.46 -18.07 20.13
CA LYS A 136 42.46 -17.87 18.68
C LYS A 136 41.28 -17.03 18.18
N TYR A 137 40.37 -16.61 19.04
CA TYR A 137 39.22 -15.79 18.64
C TYR A 137 39.67 -14.44 18.08
N VAL A 138 39.30 -14.17 16.83
CA VAL A 138 39.65 -12.92 16.12
C VAL A 138 38.46 -11.98 15.92
N GLY A 139 37.23 -12.51 15.91
CA GLY A 139 36.00 -11.81 15.55
C GLY A 139 35.06 -12.75 14.79
N HIS A 140 33.84 -12.30 14.52
CA HIS A 140 32.84 -13.01 13.70
C HIS A 140 32.76 -12.42 12.29
N ASP A 141 32.45 -13.24 11.28
CA ASP A 141 32.11 -12.74 9.95
C ASP A 141 30.78 -12.00 9.97
N PHE A 142 30.62 -10.99 9.10
CA PHE A 142 29.36 -10.27 9.03
C PHE A 142 28.18 -11.17 8.66
N GLU A 143 28.37 -12.11 7.73
CA GLU A 143 27.31 -13.00 7.26
C GLU A 143 26.83 -13.94 8.38
N GLU A 144 27.74 -14.44 9.21
CA GLU A 144 27.40 -15.25 10.39
C GLU A 144 26.47 -14.47 11.33
N VAL A 145 26.84 -13.23 11.66
CA VAL A 145 26.01 -12.36 12.50
C VAL A 145 24.69 -12.03 11.80
N ARG A 146 24.72 -11.76 10.49
CA ARG A 146 23.55 -11.41 9.67
C ARG A 146 22.49 -12.49 9.72
N GLU A 147 22.89 -13.76 9.62
CA GLU A 147 21.99 -14.92 9.61
C GLU A 147 21.21 -15.11 10.92
N CYS A 148 21.67 -14.51 12.01
CA CYS A 148 20.97 -14.51 13.29
C CYS A 148 19.77 -13.57 13.35
N PHE A 149 19.61 -12.67 12.37
CA PHE A 149 18.52 -11.71 12.29
C PHE A 149 17.55 -12.05 11.15
N GLU A 150 16.36 -11.45 11.19
CA GLU A 150 15.41 -11.52 10.08
C GLU A 150 16.03 -11.03 8.76
N GLY A 151 15.56 -11.63 7.66
CA GLY A 151 16.00 -11.25 6.33
C GLY A 151 15.77 -9.77 6.04
N PHE A 152 16.73 -9.17 5.35
CA PHE A 152 16.65 -7.79 4.88
C PHE A 152 17.22 -7.63 3.47
N ALA A 153 16.79 -6.57 2.80
CA ALA A 153 17.34 -6.09 1.54
C ALA A 153 17.72 -4.62 1.69
N VAL A 154 18.87 -4.23 1.11
CA VAL A 154 19.29 -2.83 1.01
C VAL A 154 19.20 -2.40 -0.43
N PHE A 155 18.59 -1.25 -0.66
CA PHE A 155 18.51 -0.59 -1.96
C PHE A 155 19.32 0.70 -1.88
N LEU A 156 20.29 0.88 -2.76
CA LEU A 156 20.91 2.17 -3.04
C LEU A 156 19.98 2.92 -4.00
N LEU A 157 19.66 4.16 -3.66
CA LEU A 157 18.83 5.02 -4.50
C LEU A 157 19.72 5.92 -5.35
N ASP A 158 19.36 6.06 -6.62
CA ASP A 158 19.94 7.05 -7.50
C ASP A 158 19.67 8.47 -6.98
N ASP A 159 20.51 9.44 -7.36
CA ASP A 159 20.40 10.83 -6.89
C ASP A 159 19.03 11.45 -7.23
N ASP A 160 18.47 11.07 -8.38
CA ASP A 160 17.17 11.49 -8.91
C ASP A 160 16.00 10.55 -8.53
N SER A 161 16.26 9.52 -7.71
CA SER A 161 15.21 8.62 -7.25
C SER A 161 14.16 9.33 -6.41
N ILE A 162 12.91 9.25 -6.86
CA ILE A 162 11.75 9.77 -6.14
C ILE A 162 11.42 8.98 -4.87
N LEU A 163 11.97 7.76 -4.70
CA LEU A 163 11.68 6.89 -3.55
C LEU A 163 12.17 7.49 -2.23
N TRP A 164 13.14 8.40 -2.28
CA TRP A 164 13.63 9.08 -1.09
C TRP A 164 12.58 10.00 -0.45
N ASP A 165 11.73 10.62 -1.26
CA ASP A 165 10.80 11.65 -0.81
C ASP A 165 9.37 11.11 -0.57
N VAL A 166 9.03 9.93 -1.11
CA VAL A 166 7.73 9.30 -0.85
C VAL A 166 7.60 8.81 0.59
N SER A 167 6.37 8.75 1.12
CA SER A 167 6.15 8.23 2.47
C SER A 167 6.52 6.74 2.59
N ASN A 168 6.94 6.29 3.79
CA ASN A 168 7.18 4.86 4.02
C ASN A 168 5.94 4.01 3.76
N LYS A 169 4.74 4.57 3.92
CA LYS A 169 3.49 3.87 3.62
C LYS A 169 3.31 3.63 2.12
N THR A 170 3.72 4.59 1.29
CA THR A 170 3.78 4.42 -0.17
C THR A 170 4.79 3.35 -0.54
N LEU A 171 5.98 3.36 0.08
CA LEU A 171 6.99 2.31 -0.09
C LEU A 171 6.44 0.94 0.32
N PHE A 172 5.73 0.87 1.44
CA PHE A 172 5.13 -0.37 1.92
C PHE A 172 4.13 -0.94 0.92
N CYS A 173 3.26 -0.11 0.34
CA CYS A 173 2.36 -0.57 -0.71
C CYS A 173 3.11 -1.05 -1.98
N LEU A 174 4.18 -0.36 -2.39
CA LEU A 174 5.02 -0.82 -3.51
C LEU A 174 5.66 -2.19 -3.22
N ILE A 175 6.13 -2.39 -1.99
CA ILE A 175 6.66 -3.68 -1.53
C ILE A 175 5.57 -4.76 -1.61
N LEU A 176 4.36 -4.48 -1.14
CA LEU A 176 3.24 -5.42 -1.21
C LEU A 176 2.91 -5.84 -2.65
N ILE A 177 3.00 -4.92 -3.61
CA ILE A 177 2.78 -5.21 -5.04
C ILE A 177 3.78 -6.25 -5.56
N GLY A 178 5.06 -6.14 -5.21
CA GLY A 178 6.10 -7.11 -5.58
C GLY A 178 6.10 -8.39 -4.72
N SER A 179 5.48 -8.34 -3.55
CA SER A 179 5.60 -9.40 -2.54
C SER A 179 4.83 -10.70 -2.85
N LYS A 180 5.24 -11.79 -2.20
CA LYS A 180 4.46 -13.05 -2.06
C LYS A 180 3.50 -13.04 -0.87
N ILE A 181 3.45 -11.97 -0.08
CA ILE A 181 2.64 -11.88 1.16
C ILE A 181 1.15 -11.81 0.86
N LYS A 182 0.79 -11.38 -0.36
CA LYS A 182 -0.61 -11.30 -0.79
C LYS A 182 -1.25 -12.68 -0.73
N HIS A 183 -2.23 -12.84 0.17
CA HIS A 183 -3.03 -14.07 0.25
C HIS A 183 -3.96 -14.22 -0.96
N LEU A 184 -4.35 -13.10 -1.57
CA LEU A 184 -5.21 -13.07 -2.75
C LEU A 184 -4.38 -12.88 -4.02
N SER A 185 -4.68 -13.68 -5.05
CA SER A 185 -4.10 -13.52 -6.39
C SER A 185 -4.74 -12.32 -7.12
N HIS A 186 -4.31 -11.10 -6.81
CA HIS A 186 -4.74 -9.90 -7.54
C HIS A 186 -4.41 -9.99 -9.04
N SER A 187 -5.26 -9.41 -9.88
CA SER A 187 -4.99 -9.37 -11.32
C SER A 187 -3.76 -8.52 -11.61
N GLY A 188 -2.90 -8.95 -12.54
CA GLY A 188 -1.73 -8.17 -12.98
C GLY A 188 -2.10 -6.76 -13.46
N GLU A 189 -3.28 -6.60 -14.07
CA GLU A 189 -3.83 -5.29 -14.44
C GLU A 189 -3.99 -4.35 -13.23
N LEU A 190 -4.58 -4.84 -12.14
CA LEU A 190 -4.77 -4.06 -10.91
C LEU A 190 -3.42 -3.70 -10.28
N LEU A 191 -2.50 -4.66 -10.19
CA LEU A 191 -1.18 -4.43 -9.62
C LEU A 191 -0.38 -3.39 -10.43
N SER A 192 -0.40 -3.50 -11.76
CA SER A 192 0.24 -2.54 -12.67
C SER A 192 -0.39 -1.14 -12.57
N LEU A 193 -1.72 -1.09 -12.43
CA LEU A 193 -2.43 0.17 -12.22
C LEU A 193 -2.00 0.83 -10.90
N ILE A 194 -1.97 0.07 -9.80
CA ILE A 194 -1.56 0.59 -8.50
C ILE A 194 -0.12 1.10 -8.58
N GLU A 195 0.81 0.28 -9.08
CA GLU A 195 2.22 0.62 -9.22
C GLU A 195 2.39 1.94 -9.97
N SER A 196 1.81 2.05 -11.17
CA SER A 196 1.96 3.24 -12.01
C SER A 196 1.37 4.53 -11.40
N LYS A 197 0.45 4.43 -10.42
CA LYS A 197 -0.33 5.56 -9.91
C LYS A 197 -0.08 5.91 -8.44
N ILE A 198 0.44 4.99 -7.64
CA ILE A 198 0.47 5.16 -6.18
C ILE A 198 1.35 6.32 -5.75
N ILE A 199 2.48 6.55 -6.42
CA ILE A 199 3.38 7.68 -6.12
C ILE A 199 2.69 9.00 -6.43
N GLU A 200 2.10 9.11 -7.64
CA GLU A 200 1.45 10.33 -8.16
C GLU A 200 0.35 10.85 -7.23
N TYR A 201 -0.36 9.94 -6.55
CA TYR A 201 -1.52 10.26 -5.71
C TYR A 201 -1.31 9.96 -4.22
N SER A 202 -0.09 9.62 -3.80
CA SER A 202 0.23 9.19 -2.43
C SER A 202 -0.20 10.17 -1.34
N GLU A 203 -0.23 11.48 -1.63
CA GLU A 203 -0.64 12.53 -0.69
C GLU A 203 -2.13 12.51 -0.33
N VAL A 204 -2.97 12.03 -1.25
CA VAL A 204 -4.44 12.08 -1.12
C VAL A 204 -5.06 10.69 -1.06
N LEU A 205 -4.42 9.67 -1.66
CA LEU A 205 -4.92 8.31 -1.72
C LEU A 205 -4.96 7.70 -0.31
N PRO A 206 -6.06 7.04 0.09
CA PRO A 206 -6.16 6.41 1.41
C PRO A 206 -5.38 5.09 1.45
N LEU A 207 -4.07 5.22 1.62
CA LEU A 207 -3.12 4.10 1.56
C LEU A 207 -3.43 2.99 2.58
N ASP A 208 -4.07 3.26 3.72
CA ASP A 208 -4.50 2.19 4.66
C ASP A 208 -5.48 1.22 4.02
N ASN A 209 -6.50 1.76 3.34
CA ASN A 209 -7.50 0.92 2.69
C ASN A 209 -6.88 0.16 1.51
N LEU A 210 -5.91 0.75 0.81
CA LEU A 210 -5.15 0.06 -0.23
C LEU A 210 -4.33 -1.09 0.33
N THR A 211 -3.57 -0.84 1.40
CA THR A 211 -2.83 -1.86 2.14
C THR A 211 -3.76 -2.99 2.57
N MET A 212 -4.86 -2.68 3.25
CA MET A 212 -5.81 -3.70 3.73
C MET A 212 -6.47 -4.47 2.59
N THR A 213 -6.68 -3.84 1.42
CA THR A 213 -7.14 -4.53 0.22
C THR A 213 -6.10 -5.54 -0.28
N LEU A 214 -4.84 -5.12 -0.39
CA LEU A 214 -3.73 -5.95 -0.91
C LEU A 214 -3.38 -7.11 0.03
N THR A 215 -3.61 -6.95 1.32
CA THR A 215 -3.24 -7.92 2.35
C THR A 215 -4.45 -8.72 2.86
N SER A 216 -5.63 -8.51 2.30
CA SER A 216 -6.83 -9.25 2.68
C SER A 216 -6.66 -10.76 2.41
N HIS A 217 -7.32 -11.59 3.23
CA HIS A 217 -7.41 -13.05 3.03
C HIS A 217 -8.65 -13.46 2.23
N HIS A 218 -9.66 -12.58 2.15
CA HIS A 218 -10.94 -12.86 1.48
C HIS A 218 -11.30 -11.72 0.53
N TRP A 219 -11.85 -12.04 -0.64
CA TRP A 219 -12.21 -11.03 -1.63
C TRP A 219 -13.33 -10.10 -1.14
N GLU A 220 -14.24 -10.59 -0.31
CA GLU A 220 -15.29 -9.79 0.35
C GLU A 220 -14.71 -8.66 1.22
N HIS A 221 -13.70 -8.96 2.03
CA HIS A 221 -13.02 -7.97 2.85
C HIS A 221 -12.23 -6.97 1.99
N ALA A 222 -11.56 -7.45 0.93
CA ALA A 222 -10.89 -6.57 -0.02
C ALA A 222 -11.89 -5.62 -0.72
N PHE A 223 -13.07 -6.12 -1.06
CA PHE A 223 -14.18 -5.33 -1.61
C PHE A 223 -14.64 -4.26 -0.60
N PHE A 224 -14.84 -4.62 0.66
CA PHE A 224 -15.23 -3.65 1.70
C PHE A 224 -14.21 -2.52 1.88
N GLU A 225 -12.92 -2.86 1.93
CA GLU A 225 -11.87 -1.85 2.08
C GLU A 225 -11.80 -0.92 0.87
N SER A 226 -11.96 -1.47 -0.34
CA SER A 226 -12.06 -0.69 -1.57
C SER A 226 -13.31 0.21 -1.56
N TYR A 227 -14.47 -0.31 -1.12
CA TYR A 227 -15.72 0.44 -1.04
C TYR A 227 -15.66 1.58 -0.02
N ARG A 228 -15.00 1.39 1.13
CA ARG A 228 -14.78 2.45 2.13
C ARG A 228 -14.03 3.65 1.55
N VAL A 229 -13.17 3.46 0.55
CA VAL A 229 -12.53 4.56 -0.17
C VAL A 229 -13.53 5.34 -1.02
N ILE A 230 -14.45 4.64 -1.70
CA ILE A 230 -15.55 5.25 -2.46
C ILE A 230 -16.47 6.05 -1.52
N GLU A 231 -16.79 5.52 -0.34
CA GLU A 231 -17.61 6.22 0.65
C GLU A 231 -17.03 7.56 1.10
N LYS A 232 -15.70 7.66 1.23
CA LYS A 232 -15.00 8.91 1.58
C LYS A 232 -15.21 10.01 0.53
N LEU A 233 -15.57 9.64 -0.70
CA LEU A 233 -15.80 10.55 -1.82
C LEU A 233 -17.27 10.93 -2.03
N TYR A 234 -18.21 10.44 -1.21
CA TYR A 234 -19.65 10.66 -1.41
C TYR A 234 -20.08 12.12 -1.44
N SER A 235 -19.39 12.99 -0.70
CA SER A 235 -19.71 14.41 -0.68
C SER A 235 -19.20 15.17 -1.90
N LEU A 236 -18.25 14.59 -2.66
CA LEU A 236 -17.54 15.27 -3.74
C LEU A 236 -18.50 15.84 -4.82
N PRO A 237 -19.46 15.08 -5.40
CA PRO A 237 -20.28 15.60 -6.48
C PRO A 237 -21.11 16.82 -6.06
N ARG A 238 -21.70 16.77 -4.85
CA ARG A 238 -22.52 17.89 -4.33
C ARG A 238 -21.68 19.09 -3.95
N ALA A 239 -20.47 18.86 -3.43
CA ALA A 239 -19.55 19.94 -3.14
C ALA A 239 -19.08 20.64 -4.42
N LEU A 240 -18.82 19.90 -5.49
CA LEU A 240 -18.52 20.46 -6.82
C LEU A 240 -19.72 21.25 -7.39
N ASP A 241 -20.93 20.68 -7.33
CA ASP A 241 -22.15 21.38 -7.76
C ASP A 241 -22.32 22.69 -7.00
N LEU A 242 -22.16 22.67 -5.68
CA LEU A 242 -22.27 23.87 -4.84
C LEU A 242 -21.16 24.89 -5.16
N LYS A 243 -19.92 24.43 -5.32
CA LYS A 243 -18.77 25.26 -5.70
C LYS A 243 -19.05 26.04 -6.98
N ASN A 244 -19.52 25.33 -8.01
CA ASN A 244 -19.81 25.90 -9.32
C ASN A 244 -21.00 26.85 -9.27
N ASN A 245 -22.09 26.46 -8.61
CA ASN A 245 -23.31 27.28 -8.54
C ASN A 245 -23.12 28.57 -7.73
N LEU A 246 -22.23 28.57 -6.73
CA LEU A 246 -21.94 29.73 -5.89
C LEU A 246 -20.66 30.48 -6.30
N ASN A 247 -20.01 30.08 -7.40
CA ASN A 247 -18.75 30.67 -7.90
C ASN A 247 -17.61 30.68 -6.86
N LEU A 248 -17.49 29.63 -6.05
CA LEU A 248 -16.52 29.53 -4.95
C LEU A 248 -15.17 28.98 -5.43
N GLN A 249 -14.48 29.67 -6.35
CA GLN A 249 -13.29 29.13 -7.02
C GLN A 249 -12.06 28.94 -6.09
N ASN A 250 -11.98 29.70 -5.00
CA ASN A 250 -10.81 29.71 -4.10
C ASN A 250 -10.86 28.66 -2.97
N ILE A 251 -11.90 27.83 -2.92
CA ILE A 251 -12.10 26.80 -1.89
C ILE A 251 -12.22 25.44 -2.57
N THR A 252 -11.63 24.42 -1.98
CA THR A 252 -11.68 23.06 -2.54
C THR A 252 -13.02 22.40 -2.22
N ALA A 253 -13.45 21.45 -3.06
CA ALA A 253 -14.66 20.67 -2.80
C ALA A 253 -14.61 19.94 -1.44
N ALA A 254 -13.43 19.43 -1.03
CA ALA A 254 -13.24 18.83 0.29
C ALA A 254 -13.53 19.80 1.44
N GLU A 255 -13.04 21.04 1.35
CA GLU A 255 -13.30 22.07 2.36
C GLU A 255 -14.77 22.50 2.38
N ILE A 256 -15.42 22.64 1.21
CA ILE A 256 -16.87 22.88 1.14
C ILE A 256 -17.64 21.74 1.83
N ALA A 257 -17.32 20.49 1.51
CA ALA A 257 -17.98 19.33 2.10
C ALA A 257 -17.81 19.30 3.63
N TYR A 258 -16.61 19.61 4.12
CA TYR A 258 -16.31 19.72 5.55
C TYR A 258 -17.14 20.79 6.24
N ARG A 259 -17.16 22.02 5.72
CA ARG A 259 -17.95 23.13 6.29
C ARG A 259 -19.44 22.84 6.28
N CYS A 260 -19.99 22.35 5.17
CA CYS A 260 -21.40 22.01 5.13
C CYS A 260 -21.76 20.87 6.11
N ASN A 261 -20.88 19.89 6.30
CA ASN A 261 -21.11 18.84 7.30
C ASN A 261 -21.08 19.41 8.73
N LYS A 262 -20.06 20.22 9.05
CA LYS A 262 -19.83 20.80 10.37
C LYS A 262 -20.88 21.84 10.75
N ASP A 263 -21.18 22.77 9.85
CA ASP A 263 -21.93 23.99 10.15
C ASP A 263 -23.42 23.86 9.77
N LEU A 264 -23.75 23.04 8.77
CA LEU A 264 -25.11 22.84 8.27
C LEU A 264 -25.67 21.45 8.55
N GLY A 265 -24.87 20.55 9.14
CA GLY A 265 -25.27 19.18 9.42
C GLY A 265 -25.51 18.34 8.16
N TRP A 266 -24.88 18.67 7.02
CA TRP A 266 -25.04 17.88 5.79
C TRP A 266 -24.71 16.40 6.03
N ARG A 267 -25.70 15.54 5.73
CA ARG A 267 -25.54 14.08 5.75
C ARG A 267 -25.58 13.52 4.34
N ARG A 268 -24.73 12.53 4.10
CA ARG A 268 -24.71 11.77 2.84
C ARG A 268 -25.98 10.90 2.75
N ILE A 269 -26.57 10.84 1.57
CA ILE A 269 -27.62 9.86 1.25
C ILE A 269 -26.92 8.81 0.41
N GLU A 270 -26.55 7.66 0.99
CA GLU A 270 -25.54 6.76 0.42
C GLU A 270 -25.83 6.39 -1.04
N ARG A 271 -27.06 5.94 -1.33
CA ARG A 271 -27.49 5.57 -2.68
C ARG A 271 -27.39 6.72 -3.70
N ASP A 272 -27.94 7.89 -3.40
CA ASP A 272 -27.82 9.05 -4.32
C ASP A 272 -26.36 9.51 -4.45
N SER A 273 -25.57 9.40 -3.39
CA SER A 273 -24.19 9.86 -3.38
C SER A 273 -23.30 9.00 -4.28
N ILE A 274 -23.43 7.67 -4.21
CA ILE A 274 -22.66 6.77 -5.07
C ILE A 274 -23.10 6.88 -6.54
N GLU A 275 -24.40 7.01 -6.82
CA GLU A 275 -24.92 7.20 -8.17
C GLU A 275 -24.37 8.50 -8.80
N ARG A 276 -24.39 9.62 -8.06
CA ARG A 276 -23.81 10.90 -8.51
C ARG A 276 -22.31 10.80 -8.71
N LEU A 277 -21.59 10.13 -7.81
CA LEU A 277 -20.15 9.98 -7.90
C LEU A 277 -19.75 9.19 -9.15
N PHE A 278 -20.45 8.09 -9.44
CA PHE A 278 -20.17 7.26 -10.60
C PHE A 278 -20.53 7.95 -11.91
N ARG A 279 -21.51 8.87 -11.93
CA ARG A 279 -21.81 9.71 -13.10
C ARG A 279 -20.68 10.67 -13.48
N LEU A 280 -19.71 10.91 -12.58
CA LEU A 280 -18.50 11.69 -12.89
C LEU A 280 -17.44 10.85 -13.62
N VAL A 281 -17.58 9.53 -13.65
CA VAL A 281 -16.55 8.61 -14.15
C VAL A 281 -16.88 8.22 -15.59
N PRO A 282 -15.97 8.44 -16.55
CA PRO A 282 -16.13 7.96 -17.92
C PRO A 282 -16.22 6.43 -17.97
N ILE A 283 -17.13 5.91 -18.79
CA ILE A 283 -17.40 4.46 -18.87
C ILE A 283 -16.21 3.62 -19.33
N ASN A 284 -15.28 4.21 -20.08
CA ASN A 284 -14.06 3.54 -20.52
C ASN A 284 -13.09 3.23 -19.37
N ILE A 285 -13.23 3.86 -18.20
CA ILE A 285 -12.38 3.62 -17.02
C ILE A 285 -12.55 2.20 -16.46
N ILE A 286 -13.78 1.67 -16.47
CA ILE A 286 -14.07 0.34 -15.90
C ILE A 286 -13.69 -0.83 -16.82
N GLY A 287 -13.13 -0.52 -18.00
CA GLY A 287 -12.73 -1.48 -19.03
C GLY A 287 -13.70 -1.48 -20.22
N GLY A 288 -13.18 -1.87 -21.39
CA GLY A 288 -13.99 -2.06 -22.60
C GLY A 288 -14.98 -3.23 -22.49
N GLN A 289 -15.42 -3.78 -23.63
CA GLN A 289 -16.47 -4.81 -23.70
C GLN A 289 -16.31 -6.01 -22.72
N ASN A 290 -15.09 -6.33 -22.30
CA ASN A 290 -14.81 -7.45 -21.38
C ASN A 290 -15.45 -7.32 -19.98
N PHE A 291 -15.60 -6.11 -19.42
CA PHE A 291 -16.28 -5.94 -18.13
C PHE A 291 -17.80 -6.10 -18.28
N PHE A 292 -18.36 -5.46 -19.31
CA PHE A 292 -19.78 -5.52 -19.62
C PHE A 292 -20.24 -6.93 -20.03
N ASN A 293 -19.37 -7.72 -20.64
CA ASN A 293 -19.66 -9.09 -21.04
C ASN A 293 -19.53 -10.11 -19.90
N THR A 294 -19.25 -9.68 -18.67
CA THR A 294 -19.21 -10.61 -17.54
C THR A 294 -20.61 -11.07 -17.17
N ASN A 295 -20.73 -12.35 -16.79
CA ASN A 295 -22.00 -12.96 -16.39
C ASN A 295 -22.71 -12.16 -15.30
N ILE A 296 -21.97 -11.53 -14.40
CA ILE A 296 -22.56 -10.78 -13.29
C ILE A 296 -23.11 -9.41 -13.70
N VAL A 297 -22.39 -8.66 -14.55
CA VAL A 297 -22.87 -7.37 -15.06
C VAL A 297 -24.08 -7.60 -15.96
N ASN A 298 -24.01 -8.55 -16.89
CA ASN A 298 -25.15 -8.90 -17.75
C ASN A 298 -26.37 -9.39 -16.96
N LYS A 299 -26.16 -10.11 -15.84
CA LYS A 299 -27.25 -10.65 -15.03
C LYS A 299 -27.94 -9.60 -14.16
N TYR A 300 -27.18 -8.63 -13.65
CA TYR A 300 -27.67 -7.75 -12.58
C TYR A 300 -27.69 -6.26 -12.93
N VAL A 301 -26.99 -5.83 -13.98
CA VAL A 301 -26.90 -4.43 -14.39
C VAL A 301 -27.70 -4.26 -15.68
N LYS A 302 -28.74 -3.42 -15.63
CA LYS A 302 -29.50 -3.05 -16.83
C LYS A 302 -28.65 -2.11 -17.69
N LEU A 303 -28.18 -2.58 -18.84
CA LEU A 303 -27.37 -1.77 -19.79
C LEU A 303 -28.19 -1.20 -20.95
N SER A 304 -29.41 -1.70 -21.14
CA SER A 304 -30.39 -1.20 -22.10
C SER A 304 -31.73 -0.96 -21.40
N ARG A 305 -32.58 -0.14 -22.02
CA ARG A 305 -33.98 0.04 -21.59
C ARG A 305 -34.88 -0.59 -22.63
N THR A 306 -35.80 -1.41 -22.15
CA THR A 306 -36.89 -1.96 -22.96
C THR A 306 -37.94 -0.87 -23.20
N VAL A 307 -38.13 -0.48 -24.46
CA VAL A 307 -39.16 0.47 -24.87
C VAL A 307 -40.20 -0.26 -25.70
N ARG A 308 -41.46 -0.13 -25.30
CA ARG A 308 -42.61 -0.65 -26.04
C ARG A 308 -43.04 0.41 -27.04
N VAL A 309 -42.94 0.10 -28.32
CA VAL A 309 -43.32 0.98 -29.41
C VAL A 309 -44.48 0.34 -30.16
N MET A 310 -45.53 1.13 -30.45
CA MET A 310 -46.62 0.70 -31.31
C MET A 310 -46.23 0.99 -32.76
N ASP A 311 -46.05 -0.06 -33.56
CA ASP A 311 -45.69 0.00 -34.98
C ASP A 311 -46.78 -0.70 -35.80
N ASN A 312 -47.54 0.06 -36.60
CA ASN A 312 -48.68 -0.42 -37.38
C ASN A 312 -49.76 -1.20 -36.58
N GLY A 313 -50.02 -0.79 -35.33
CA GLY A 313 -50.99 -1.46 -34.46
C GLY A 313 -50.49 -2.75 -33.79
N ALA A 314 -49.24 -3.15 -34.03
CA ALA A 314 -48.56 -4.20 -33.30
C ALA A 314 -47.61 -3.61 -32.25
N GLU A 315 -47.58 -4.21 -31.05
CA GLU A 315 -46.60 -3.87 -30.02
C GLU A 315 -45.24 -4.48 -30.39
N ARG A 316 -44.22 -3.64 -30.50
CA ARG A 316 -42.83 -4.03 -30.72
C ARG A 316 -42.00 -3.67 -29.48
N ILE A 317 -41.23 -4.62 -28.99
CA ILE A 317 -40.27 -4.38 -27.91
C ILE A 317 -38.92 -4.04 -28.54
N LEU A 318 -38.43 -2.82 -28.30
CA LEU A 318 -37.10 -2.37 -28.71
C LEU A 318 -36.19 -2.28 -27.49
N GLU A 319 -34.92 -2.64 -27.65
CA GLU A 319 -33.88 -2.34 -26.68
C GLU A 319 -33.16 -1.06 -27.09
N GLU A 320 -33.33 -0.01 -26.30
CA GLU A 320 -32.60 1.24 -26.48
C GLU A 320 -31.34 1.24 -25.63
N ASN A 321 -30.22 1.64 -26.23
CA ASN A 321 -28.98 1.90 -25.51
C ASN A 321 -29.19 3.10 -24.57
N ILE A 322 -28.96 2.90 -23.27
CA ILE A 322 -28.99 4.00 -22.30
C ILE A 322 -27.68 4.80 -22.37
N SER A 323 -27.70 6.03 -21.86
CA SER A 323 -26.51 6.88 -21.83
C SER A 323 -25.40 6.26 -20.97
N ASP A 324 -24.14 6.57 -21.27
CA ASP A 324 -23.01 6.06 -20.49
C ASP A 324 -23.07 6.50 -19.01
N LYS A 325 -23.61 7.69 -18.74
CA LYS A 325 -23.88 8.16 -17.37
C LYS A 325 -24.89 7.28 -16.65
N ASP A 326 -25.94 6.83 -17.34
CA ASP A 326 -26.95 5.95 -16.75
C ASP A 326 -26.42 4.52 -16.58
N LYS A 327 -25.57 4.03 -17.49
CA LYS A 327 -24.85 2.76 -17.28
C LYS A 327 -23.99 2.82 -16.02
N MET A 328 -23.23 3.90 -15.84
CA MET A 328 -22.42 4.10 -14.63
C MET A 328 -23.26 4.21 -13.36
N ALA A 329 -24.43 4.85 -13.42
CA ALA A 329 -25.37 4.88 -12.30
C ALA A 329 -25.92 3.48 -11.97
N ASN A 330 -26.21 2.65 -12.97
CA ASN A 330 -26.66 1.27 -12.74
C ASN A 330 -25.55 0.39 -12.15
N ILE A 331 -24.29 0.60 -12.54
CA ILE A 331 -23.14 -0.07 -11.91
C ILE A 331 -22.98 0.39 -10.45
N ALA A 332 -23.14 1.68 -10.18
CA ALA A 332 -23.11 2.23 -8.83
C ALA A 332 -24.18 1.58 -7.94
N PHE A 333 -25.40 1.48 -8.46
CA PHE A 333 -26.51 0.82 -7.78
C PHE A 333 -26.20 -0.65 -7.47
N PHE A 334 -25.66 -1.38 -8.43
CA PHE A 334 -25.26 -2.77 -8.23
C PHE A 334 -24.19 -2.93 -7.15
N ILE A 335 -23.10 -2.14 -7.20
CA ILE A 335 -22.04 -2.17 -6.20
C ILE A 335 -22.56 -1.80 -4.80
N TYR A 336 -23.45 -0.81 -4.71
CA TYR A 336 -24.14 -0.46 -3.47
C TYR A 336 -25.00 -1.60 -2.93
N ALA A 337 -25.75 -2.28 -3.81
CA ALA A 337 -26.62 -3.38 -3.43
C ALA A 337 -25.80 -4.58 -2.91
N VAL A 338 -24.68 -4.92 -3.58
CA VAL A 338 -23.74 -5.95 -3.10
C VAL A 338 -23.19 -5.60 -1.71
N ARG A 339 -22.75 -4.36 -1.49
CA ARG A 339 -22.29 -3.92 -0.17
C ARG A 339 -23.39 -4.07 0.89
N ASN A 340 -24.62 -3.64 0.59
CA ASN A 340 -25.72 -3.72 1.54
C ASN A 340 -26.11 -5.17 1.87
N GLN A 341 -26.08 -6.08 0.90
CA GLN A 341 -26.31 -7.51 1.16
C GLN A 341 -25.28 -8.08 2.15
N LEU A 342 -24.01 -7.71 2.01
CA LEU A 342 -22.96 -8.16 2.92
C LEU A 342 -23.10 -7.59 4.35
N VAL A 343 -23.68 -6.39 4.51
CA VAL A 343 -23.87 -5.76 5.82
C VAL A 343 -25.18 -6.22 6.49
N HIS A 344 -26.26 -6.35 5.72
CA HIS A 344 -27.61 -6.60 6.22
C HIS A 344 -28.09 -8.02 5.90
N TYR A 345 -27.29 -9.03 6.27
CA TYR A 345 -27.50 -10.44 5.92
C TYR A 345 -28.93 -10.97 6.21
N PHE A 346 -29.60 -10.45 7.24
CA PHE A 346 -30.93 -10.91 7.63
C PHE A 346 -32.10 -10.21 6.91
N GLU A 347 -31.88 -9.04 6.31
CA GLU A 347 -32.95 -8.21 5.74
C GLU A 347 -33.25 -8.55 4.26
N PHE A 348 -32.39 -9.35 3.61
CA PHE A 348 -32.47 -9.67 2.17
C PHE A 348 -33.09 -11.03 1.83
N LYS A 349 -33.66 -11.74 2.81
CA LYS A 349 -34.09 -13.14 2.64
C LYS A 349 -35.30 -13.36 1.72
N GLU A 350 -36.04 -12.32 1.34
CA GLU A 350 -37.32 -12.52 0.66
C GLU A 350 -37.30 -12.31 -0.85
N ASP A 351 -36.41 -11.48 -1.43
CA ASP A 351 -36.36 -11.32 -2.89
C ASP A 351 -34.95 -10.90 -3.40
N SER A 352 -34.24 -11.85 -4.01
CA SER A 352 -32.98 -11.70 -4.79
C SER A 352 -31.68 -11.42 -4.03
N GLU A 353 -31.16 -12.43 -3.32
CA GLU A 353 -29.73 -12.45 -3.00
C GLU A 353 -28.90 -12.47 -4.30
N TYR A 354 -27.99 -11.51 -4.43
CA TYR A 354 -26.95 -11.58 -5.44
C TYR A 354 -26.01 -12.74 -5.10
N LEU A 355 -25.90 -13.71 -6.01
CA LEU A 355 -24.96 -14.80 -5.88
C LEU A 355 -23.60 -14.32 -6.40
N ILE A 356 -22.82 -13.69 -5.53
CA ILE A 356 -21.49 -13.15 -5.83
C ILE A 356 -20.44 -14.23 -5.51
N THR A 357 -19.61 -14.58 -6.49
CA THR A 357 -18.47 -15.50 -6.28
C THR A 357 -17.18 -14.73 -5.97
N ASP A 358 -16.15 -15.41 -5.48
CA ASP A 358 -14.80 -14.83 -5.32
C ASP A 358 -14.26 -14.20 -6.61
N LYS A 359 -14.55 -14.81 -7.76
CA LYS A 359 -14.14 -14.27 -9.07
C LYS A 359 -14.85 -12.94 -9.35
N ASP A 360 -16.11 -12.83 -8.97
CA ASP A 360 -16.89 -11.60 -9.12
C ASP A 360 -16.38 -10.51 -8.17
N PHE A 361 -16.12 -10.84 -6.90
CA PHE A 361 -15.54 -9.88 -5.96
C PHE A 361 -14.16 -9.40 -6.41
N LYS A 362 -13.29 -10.29 -6.91
CA LYS A 362 -12.01 -9.91 -7.50
C LYS A 362 -12.18 -8.87 -8.61
N MET A 363 -13.14 -9.10 -9.52
CA MET A 363 -13.46 -8.14 -10.58
C MET A 363 -13.98 -6.82 -10.03
N LEU A 364 -14.89 -6.86 -9.06
CA LEU A 364 -15.43 -5.67 -8.41
C LEU A 364 -14.35 -4.84 -7.72
N VAL A 365 -13.41 -5.47 -7.02
CA VAL A 365 -12.24 -4.82 -6.41
C VAL A 365 -11.42 -4.11 -7.48
N THR A 366 -11.09 -4.79 -8.59
CA THR A 366 -10.33 -4.18 -9.69
C THR A 366 -11.06 -2.96 -10.28
N VAL A 367 -12.36 -3.06 -10.50
CA VAL A 367 -13.19 -1.98 -11.06
C VAL A 367 -13.29 -0.81 -10.10
N ILE A 368 -13.51 -1.07 -8.81
CA ILE A 368 -13.57 -0.04 -7.78
C ILE A 368 -12.23 0.70 -7.72
N TRP A 369 -11.09 0.01 -7.73
CA TRP A 369 -9.79 0.69 -7.73
C TRP A 369 -9.53 1.50 -9.00
N LYS A 370 -9.96 1.04 -10.18
CA LYS A 370 -9.93 1.86 -11.41
C LYS A 370 -10.70 3.17 -11.25
N ILE A 371 -11.90 3.09 -10.69
CA ILE A 371 -12.74 4.25 -10.39
C ILE A 371 -12.06 5.16 -9.37
N ILE A 372 -11.53 4.60 -8.27
CA ILE A 372 -10.80 5.35 -7.24
C ILE A 372 -9.63 6.11 -7.88
N PHE A 373 -8.76 5.43 -8.61
CA PHE A 373 -7.60 6.08 -9.23
C PHE A 373 -8.01 7.18 -10.22
N PHE A 374 -9.08 6.96 -11.00
CA PHE A 374 -9.63 8.02 -11.85
C PHE A 374 -10.09 9.22 -11.03
N LEU A 375 -10.90 9.01 -9.98
CA LEU A 375 -11.45 10.09 -9.16
C LEU A 375 -10.34 10.88 -8.43
N TYR A 376 -9.37 10.19 -7.85
CA TYR A 376 -8.24 10.84 -7.16
C TYR A 376 -7.30 11.57 -8.14
N LYS A 377 -7.20 11.10 -9.38
CA LYS A 377 -6.50 11.82 -10.44
C LYS A 377 -7.24 13.08 -10.85
N GLU A 378 -8.48 12.92 -11.29
CA GLU A 378 -9.28 13.99 -11.89
C GLU A 378 -9.56 15.11 -10.88
N PHE A 379 -9.79 14.74 -9.62
CA PHE A 379 -10.17 15.67 -8.56
C PHE A 379 -9.05 15.90 -7.53
N LYS A 380 -7.78 15.66 -7.89
CA LYS A 380 -6.63 15.76 -6.97
C LYS A 380 -6.62 17.09 -6.20
N ASP A 381 -6.80 18.21 -6.88
CA ASP A 381 -6.74 19.53 -6.26
C ASP A 381 -8.01 19.86 -5.46
N GLU A 382 -9.15 19.26 -5.80
CA GLU A 382 -10.41 19.40 -5.08
C GLU A 382 -10.47 18.56 -3.80
N LEU A 383 -9.64 17.52 -3.70
CA LEU A 383 -9.55 16.62 -2.56
C LEU A 383 -8.53 17.05 -1.51
N LYS A 384 -7.68 18.03 -1.82
CA LYS A 384 -6.75 18.61 -0.84
C LYS A 384 -7.53 19.44 0.18
N PHE A 385 -7.32 19.16 1.45
CA PHE A 385 -7.63 20.15 2.48
C PHE A 385 -6.60 21.26 2.36
N SER A 386 -7.07 22.48 2.11
CA SER A 386 -6.23 23.65 2.40
C SER A 386 -5.90 23.55 3.87
N LYS A 387 -4.60 23.56 4.23
CA LYS A 387 -4.20 23.75 5.62
C LYS A 387 -4.74 25.11 6.01
N VAL A 388 -5.96 25.15 6.56
CA VAL A 388 -6.53 26.35 7.14
C VAL A 388 -5.54 26.72 8.23
N ALA A 389 -4.85 27.85 8.07
CA ALA A 389 -3.98 28.41 9.09
C ALA A 389 -4.82 28.47 10.37
N SER A 390 -4.46 27.63 11.34
CA SER A 390 -5.12 27.55 12.63
C SER A 390 -4.65 28.71 13.50
#